data_AF-A0A357T1W5-F1
#
_entry.id   AF-A0A357T1W5-F1
#
_cell.length_a   1.000
_cell.length_b   1.000
_cell.length_c   1.000
_cell.angle_alpha   90.00
_cell.angle_beta   90.00
_cell.angle_gamma   90.00
#
_symmetry.space_group_name_H-M   'P 1'
#
loop_
_entity.id
_entity.type
_entity.pdbx_description
1 polymer ?
#
loop_
_entity_poly.entity_id
_entity_poly.type
_entity_poly.pdbx_seq_one_letter_code
_entity_poly.pdbx_strand_id
1 'polypeptide(L)'
;MSWPYEETKKRSGETIHSERRLYLHLFHNDQRAVEDKAAFNDLLDQLELELLSGNPDPAREKLYNRYFEIKKTPIRGVKLTPKQEVIDEAEKNYGYFALLSNDIKDPLVALDIYRS
;
A
#
# COMPACT_ATOMS: atom_id res chain seq x y z
N MET A 1 1.83 -24.31 2.51
CA MET A 1 0.49 -24.58 3.07
C MET A 1 -0.41 -25.08 1.95
N SER A 2 -1.11 -26.19 2.14
CA SER A 2 -2.24 -26.60 1.29
C SER A 2 -3.50 -25.93 1.81
N TRP A 3 -4.32 -25.38 0.90
CA TRP A 3 -5.62 -24.79 1.23
C TRP A 3 -6.73 -25.59 0.54
N PRO A 4 -7.82 -25.93 1.25
CA PRO A 4 -8.95 -26.63 0.67
C PRO A 4 -9.67 -25.71 -0.32
N TYR A 5 -9.60 -26.06 -1.61
CA TYR A 5 -10.23 -25.31 -2.70
C TYR A 5 -11.48 -26.03 -3.16
N GLU A 6 -12.56 -25.28 -3.33
CA GLU A 6 -13.83 -25.73 -3.87
C GLU A 6 -14.21 -24.85 -5.06
N GLU A 7 -14.51 -25.48 -6.19
CA GLU A 7 -15.00 -24.79 -7.39
C GLU A 7 -16.20 -25.52 -7.98
N THR A 8 -17.30 -24.80 -8.12
CA THR A 8 -18.50 -25.30 -8.80
C THR A 8 -18.49 -24.84 -10.25
N LYS A 9 -18.42 -25.80 -11.19
CA LYS A 9 -18.46 -25.51 -12.63
C LYS A 9 -19.82 -24.90 -12.99
N LYS A 10 -19.82 -23.66 -13.49
CA LYS A 10 -21.04 -22.91 -13.86
C LYS A 10 -21.98 -23.62 -14.84
N ARG A 11 -21.47 -24.51 -15.70
CA ARG A 11 -22.27 -25.20 -16.74
C ARG A 11 -22.75 -26.60 -16.35
N SER A 12 -21.95 -27.37 -15.62
CA SER A 12 -22.29 -28.75 -15.25
C SER A 12 -22.83 -28.89 -13.82
N GLY A 13 -22.68 -27.86 -12.98
CA GLY A 13 -23.08 -27.91 -11.56
C GLY A 13 -22.21 -28.83 -10.70
N GLU A 14 -21.15 -29.39 -11.27
CA GLU A 14 -20.23 -30.28 -10.58
C GLU A 14 -19.30 -29.46 -9.67
N THR A 15 -19.22 -29.85 -8.40
CA THR A 15 -18.31 -29.27 -7.41
C THR A 15 -17.03 -30.09 -7.34
N ILE A 16 -15.90 -29.45 -7.63
CA ILE A 16 -14.57 -30.04 -7.52
C ILE A 16 -13.95 -29.59 -6.20
N HIS A 17 -13.59 -30.55 -5.37
CA HIS A 17 -12.75 -30.34 -4.20
C HIS A 17 -11.30 -30.71 -4.54
N SER A 18 -10.37 -29.81 -4.30
CA SER A 18 -8.94 -30.06 -4.51
C SER A 18 -8.10 -29.35 -3.45
N GLU A 19 -6.94 -29.91 -3.13
CA GLU A 19 -5.94 -29.17 -2.34
C GLU A 19 -5.05 -28.36 -3.29
N ARG A 20 -5.04 -27.04 -3.12
CA ARG A 20 -4.14 -26.15 -3.86
C ARG A 20 -3.05 -25.60 -2.94
N ARG A 21 -1.88 -25.31 -3.50
CA ARG A 21 -0.77 -24.68 -2.78
C ARG A 21 -0.74 -23.20 -3.09
N LEU A 22 -0.60 -22.37 -2.07
CA LEU A 22 -0.44 -20.93 -2.21
C LEU A 22 1.06 -20.58 -2.25
N TYR A 23 1.48 -19.86 -3.28
CA TYR A 23 2.82 -19.32 -3.45
C TYR A 23 2.75 -17.79 -3.38
N LEU A 24 3.49 -17.22 -2.42
CA LEU A 24 3.67 -15.77 -2.28
C LEU A 24 5.07 -15.41 -2.79
N HIS A 25 5.12 -14.64 -3.87
CA HIS A 25 6.36 -14.17 -4.47
C HIS A 25 6.54 -12.68 -4.14
N LEU A 26 7.62 -12.35 -3.43
CA LEU A 26 7.95 -10.97 -3.08
C LEU A 26 9.04 -10.46 -4.01
N PHE A 27 8.79 -9.33 -4.66
CA PHE A 27 9.72 -8.66 -5.56
C PHE A 27 9.97 -7.23 -5.10
N HIS A 28 11.13 -6.70 -5.46
CA HIS A 28 11.48 -5.30 -5.26
C HIS A 28 11.73 -4.63 -6.62
N ASN A 29 11.24 -3.42 -6.80
CA ASN A 29 11.50 -2.58 -7.97
C ASN A 29 12.00 -1.22 -7.51
N ASP A 30 13.28 -0.93 -7.78
CA ASP A 30 13.96 0.30 -7.36
C ASP A 30 13.33 1.54 -8.00
N GLN A 31 12.96 1.46 -9.29
CA GLN A 31 12.32 2.57 -9.99
C GLN A 31 10.97 2.92 -9.34
N ARG A 32 10.19 1.88 -9.03
CA ARG A 32 8.91 2.03 -8.32
C ARG A 32 9.11 2.58 -6.91
N ALA A 33 10.18 2.17 -6.20
CA ALA A 33 10.48 2.70 -4.87
C ALA A 33 10.72 4.22 -4.90
N VAL A 34 11.45 4.70 -5.91
CA VAL A 34 11.72 6.13 -6.11
C VAL A 34 10.43 6.88 -6.43
N GLU A 35 9.59 6.33 -7.31
CA GLU A 35 8.29 6.92 -7.68
C GLU A 35 7.33 6.97 -6.49
N ASP A 36 7.20 5.87 -5.72
CA ASP A 36 6.37 5.79 -4.52
C ASP A 36 6.83 6.83 -3.48
N LYS A 37 8.15 7.00 -3.31
CA LYS A 37 8.72 8.00 -2.41
C LYS A 37 8.42 9.43 -2.86
N ALA A 38 8.58 9.72 -4.15
CA ALA A 38 8.29 11.04 -4.70
C ALA A 38 6.81 11.40 -4.52
N ALA A 39 5.91 10.49 -4.90
CA ALA A 39 4.47 10.68 -4.75
C ALA A 39 4.04 10.86 -3.28
N PHE A 40 4.70 10.17 -2.36
CA PHE A 40 4.43 10.33 -0.94
C PHE A 40 4.91 11.67 -0.37
N ASN A 41 6.09 12.15 -0.78
CA ASN A 41 6.56 13.48 -0.39
C ASN A 41 5.62 14.57 -0.93
N ASP A 42 5.22 14.47 -2.20
CA ASP A 42 4.25 15.39 -2.79
C ASP A 42 2.91 15.40 -2.02
N LEU A 43 2.46 14.22 -1.55
CA LEU A 43 1.27 14.11 -0.70
C LEU A 43 1.48 14.83 0.64
N LEU A 44 2.61 14.62 1.32
CA LEU A 44 2.89 15.28 2.60
C LEU A 44 2.92 16.81 2.46
N ASP A 45 3.53 17.32 1.39
CA ASP A 45 3.58 18.75 1.08
C ASP A 45 2.16 19.32 0.85
N GLN A 46 1.31 18.60 0.12
CA GLN A 46 -0.09 19.00 -0.08
C GLN A 46 -0.86 19.05 1.23
N LEU A 47 -0.71 18.03 2.09
CA LEU A 47 -1.39 17.98 3.38
C LEU A 47 -0.92 19.12 4.29
N GLU A 48 0.38 19.45 4.28
CA GLU A 48 0.92 20.57 5.03
C GLU A 48 0.33 21.91 4.54
N LEU A 49 0.28 22.12 3.22
CA LEU A 49 -0.30 23.33 2.63
C LEU A 49 -1.79 23.49 2.94
N GLU A 50 -2.57 22.41 2.89
CA GLU A 50 -4.00 22.41 3.27
C GLU A 50 -4.20 22.80 4.74
N LEU A 51 -3.36 22.27 5.63
CA LEU A 51 -3.41 22.58 7.06
C LEU A 51 -2.95 24.01 7.37
N LEU A 52 -1.94 24.53 6.66
CA LEU A 52 -1.44 25.89 6.83
C LEU A 52 -2.36 26.96 6.23
N SER A 53 -2.99 26.65 5.08
CA SER A 53 -3.96 27.53 4.43
C SER A 53 -5.30 27.63 5.18
N GLY A 54 -5.52 26.77 6.18
CA GLY A 54 -6.70 26.81 7.04
C GLY A 54 -7.95 26.20 6.42
N ASN A 55 -7.83 25.51 5.27
CA ASN A 55 -8.92 24.82 4.58
C ASN A 55 -8.65 23.30 4.52
N PRO A 56 -8.70 22.59 5.66
CA PRO A 56 -8.51 21.14 5.67
C PRO A 56 -9.68 20.44 4.98
N ASP A 57 -9.37 19.46 4.13
CA ASP A 57 -10.36 18.59 3.50
C ASP A 57 -10.84 17.54 4.51
N PRO A 58 -12.14 17.48 4.85
CA PRO A 58 -12.69 16.46 5.74
C PRO A 58 -12.42 15.03 5.25
N ALA A 59 -12.32 14.80 3.94
CA ALA A 59 -12.02 13.48 3.39
C ALA A 59 -10.60 13.01 3.75
N ARG A 60 -9.68 13.95 4.01
CA ARG A 60 -8.26 13.70 4.30
C ARG A 60 -7.92 13.77 5.78
N GLU A 61 -8.90 13.95 6.66
CA GLU A 61 -8.70 14.09 8.11
C GLU A 61 -7.90 12.94 8.74
N LYS A 62 -8.13 11.71 8.26
CA LYS A 62 -7.36 10.54 8.70
C LYS A 62 -5.87 10.65 8.39
N LEU A 63 -5.52 11.23 7.24
CA LEU A 63 -4.12 11.39 6.81
C LEU A 63 -3.43 12.48 7.63
N TYR A 64 -4.10 13.60 7.89
CA TYR A 64 -3.56 14.66 8.74
C TYR A 64 -3.19 14.13 10.12
N ASN A 65 -4.11 13.41 10.78
CA ASN A 65 -3.88 12.85 12.11
C ASN A 65 -2.82 11.74 12.13
N ARG A 66 -2.66 11.02 11.01
CA ARG A 66 -1.67 9.96 10.87
C ARG A 66 -0.25 10.51 10.76
N TYR A 67 -0.04 11.52 9.92
CA TYR A 67 1.31 12.00 9.59
C TYR A 67 1.74 13.25 10.35
N PHE A 68 0.80 14.03 10.90
CA PHE A 68 1.11 15.28 11.60
C PHE A 68 0.57 15.28 13.04
N GLU A 69 1.32 15.92 13.93
CA GLU A 69 0.83 16.39 15.21
C GLU A 69 0.46 17.88 15.08
N ILE A 70 -0.83 18.16 15.15
CA ILE A 70 -1.39 19.50 14.93
C ILE A 70 -1.61 20.18 16.29
N LYS A 71 -0.88 21.26 16.55
CA LYS A 71 -1.03 22.08 17.76
C LYS A 71 -1.51 23.48 17.38
N LYS A 72 -2.76 23.80 17.71
CA LYS A 72 -3.32 25.15 17.51
C LYS A 72 -2.83 26.05 18.63
N THR A 73 -2.11 27.11 18.28
CA THR A 73 -1.67 28.12 19.26
C THR A 73 -2.43 29.43 19.04
N PRO A 74 -2.93 30.10 20.09
CA PRO A 74 -3.71 31.33 19.95
C PRO A 74 -2.95 32.49 19.29
N ILE A 75 -1.61 32.50 19.37
CA ILE A 75 -0.77 33.65 18.99
C ILE A 75 0.05 33.40 17.72
N ARG A 76 0.45 32.15 17.44
CA ARG A 76 1.33 31.80 16.29
C ARG A 76 0.64 30.97 15.21
N GLY A 77 -0.68 30.80 15.29
CA GLY A 77 -1.44 29.97 14.35
C GLY A 77 -1.28 28.47 14.60
N VAL A 78 -1.34 27.67 13.54
CA VAL A 78 -1.24 26.22 13.57
C VAL A 78 0.23 25.79 13.53
N LYS A 79 0.70 25.08 14.55
CA LYS A 79 2.00 24.42 14.54
C LYS A 79 1.81 22.96 14.09
N LEU A 80 2.47 22.58 13.01
CA LEU A 80 2.50 21.22 12.49
C LEU A 80 3.85 20.60 12.84
N THR A 81 3.83 19.42 13.44
CA THR A 81 5.05 18.61 13.65
C THR A 81 4.88 17.28 12.92
N PRO A 82 5.73 16.94 11.93
CA PRO A 82 5.64 15.65 11.26
C PRO A 82 6.01 14.51 12.21
N LYS A 83 5.26 13.41 12.14
CA LYS A 83 5.51 12.19 12.91
C LYS A 83 6.51 11.31 12.15
N GLN A 84 7.79 11.65 12.29
CA GLN A 84 8.87 11.02 11.51
C GLN A 84 8.86 9.49 11.59
N GLU A 85 8.61 8.89 12.76
CA GLU A 85 8.57 7.43 12.92
C GLU A 85 7.53 6.76 12.01
N VAL A 86 6.35 7.37 11.84
CA VAL A 86 5.26 6.85 11.00
C VAL A 86 5.58 7.02 9.51
N ILE A 87 6.26 8.11 9.17
CA ILE A 87 6.74 8.41 7.82
C ILE A 87 7.80 7.38 7.42
N ASP A 88 8.80 7.17 8.27
CA ASP A 88 9.88 6.21 8.05
C ASP A 88 9.35 4.77 7.91
N GLU A 89 8.34 4.40 8.71
CA GLU A 89 7.70 3.09 8.58
C GLU A 89 6.95 2.92 7.26
N ALA A 90 6.32 3.98 6.75
CA ALA A 90 5.68 3.95 5.43
C ALA A 90 6.72 3.80 4.31
N GLU A 91 7.87 4.48 4.41
CA GLU A 91 8.93 4.43 3.40
C GLU A 91 9.59 3.05 3.29
N LYS A 92 9.68 2.28 4.38
CA LYS A 92 10.36 0.96 4.41
C LYS A 92 9.85 -0.05 3.39
N ASN A 93 8.59 0.08 2.98
CA ASN A 93 7.92 -0.90 2.13
C ASN A 93 7.82 -0.45 0.67
N TYR A 94 8.38 0.69 0.29
CA TYR A 94 8.35 1.17 -1.08
C TYR A 94 9.10 0.25 -2.04
N GLY A 95 8.60 0.14 -3.26
CA GLY A 95 9.16 -0.74 -4.28
C GLY A 95 8.88 -2.23 -4.08
N TYR A 96 8.45 -2.67 -2.89
CA TYR A 96 8.02 -4.06 -2.67
C TYR A 96 6.63 -4.32 -3.23
N PHE A 97 6.48 -5.42 -3.95
CA PHE A 97 5.18 -5.92 -4.36
C PHE A 97 5.12 -7.44 -4.28
N ALA A 98 3.91 -7.95 -4.09
CA ALA A 98 3.66 -9.38 -3.93
C ALA A 98 2.83 -9.92 -5.09
N LEU A 99 3.24 -11.05 -5.65
CA LEU A 99 2.43 -11.84 -6.56
C LEU A 99 1.97 -13.11 -5.84
N LEU A 100 0.68 -13.41 -5.98
CA LEU A 100 0.06 -14.58 -5.38
C LEU A 100 -0.31 -15.57 -6.48
N SER A 101 0.16 -16.82 -6.36
CA SER A 101 -0.16 -17.87 -7.33
C SER A 101 -0.54 -19.18 -6.65
N ASN A 102 -1.44 -19.92 -7.29
CA ASN A 102 -1.86 -21.25 -6.83
C ASN A 102 -1.13 -22.41 -7.54
N ASP A 103 -0.40 -22.09 -8.61
CA ASP A 103 0.15 -23.09 -9.54
C ASP A 103 1.62 -22.79 -9.89
N ILE A 104 1.98 -21.51 -9.98
CA ILE A 104 3.32 -21.08 -10.35
C ILE A 104 4.18 -21.01 -9.09
N LYS A 105 5.00 -22.04 -8.91
CA LYS A 105 6.01 -22.11 -7.85
C LYS A 105 7.27 -21.30 -8.18
N ASP A 106 7.63 -21.17 -9.46
CA ASP A 106 8.86 -20.48 -9.86
C ASP A 106 8.65 -18.97 -9.86
N PRO A 107 9.40 -18.20 -9.05
CA PRO A 107 9.26 -16.75 -8.98
C PRO A 107 9.59 -16.05 -10.31
N LEU A 108 10.53 -16.56 -11.12
CA LEU A 108 10.88 -15.92 -12.39
C LEU A 108 9.75 -16.06 -13.42
N VAL A 109 9.13 -17.24 -13.48
CA VAL A 109 7.97 -17.48 -14.33
C VAL A 109 6.77 -16.63 -13.88
N ALA A 110 6.56 -16.51 -12.57
CA ALA A 110 5.51 -15.65 -12.03
C ALA A 110 5.74 -14.17 -12.40
N LEU A 111 6.99 -13.71 -12.36
CA LEU A 111 7.36 -12.35 -12.73
C LEU A 111 7.21 -12.08 -14.24
N ASP A 112 7.57 -13.05 -15.08
CA ASP A 112 7.45 -12.97 -16.54
C ASP A 112 5.99 -12.86 -16.98
N ILE A 113 5.12 -13.68 -16.41
CA ILE A 113 3.67 -13.64 -16.64
C ILE A 113 3.06 -12.32 -16.17
N TYR A 114 3.52 -11.77 -15.05
CA TYR A 114 3.04 -10.48 -14.56
C TYR A 114 3.46 -9.30 -15.45
N ARG A 115 4.61 -9.40 -16.12
CA ARG A 115 5.15 -8.35 -16.99
C ARG A 115 4.65 -8.45 -18.44
N SER A 116 4.05 -9.58 -18.81
CA SER A 116 3.46 -9.84 -20.13
C SER A 116 2.05 -9.30 -20.24
#